data_AF-A0A5B8UZP2-F1
#
_entry.id   AF-A0A5B8UZP2-F1
#
_cell.length_a   1.000
_cell.length_b   1.000
_cell.length_c   1.000
_cell.angle_alpha   90.00
_cell.angle_beta   90.00
_cell.angle_gamma   90.00
#
_symmetry.space_group_name_H-M   'P 1'
#
loop_
_entity.id
_entity.type
_entity.pdbx_description
1 polymer ?
#
loop_
_entity_poly.entity_id
_entity_poly.type
_entity_poly.pdbx_seq_one_letter_code
_entity_poly.pdbx_strand_id
1 'polypeptide(L)'
;MKFHILLFVLAALSITACKQDKAPDEDINYKASVPSAFGISNLGLIASSINKRQHTMATLYGNSVSVSRSRSNGPIAPGEKLVLVTWKQKPDEHWFGANIPADVESVEQITTASDPQTIHYSRYMRKQHGIVRDTTGQNGRIKSIFAMQASIMP
;
A
#
# COMPACT_ATOMS: atom_id res chain seq x y z
N MET A 1 56.39 -17.04 -24.13
CA MET A 1 55.64 -17.48 -22.93
C MET A 1 55.10 -16.32 -22.08
N LYS A 2 55.93 -15.38 -21.57
CA LYS A 2 55.45 -14.27 -20.71
C LYS A 2 54.41 -13.35 -21.37
N PHE A 3 54.53 -13.08 -22.67
CA PHE A 3 53.59 -12.24 -23.43
C PHE A 3 52.20 -12.89 -23.60
N HIS A 4 52.14 -14.20 -23.84
CA HIS A 4 50.87 -14.92 -23.97
C HIS A 4 50.14 -15.06 -22.63
N ILE A 5 50.88 -15.18 -21.51
CA ILE A 5 50.30 -15.17 -20.16
C ILE A 5 49.69 -13.80 -19.85
N LEU A 6 50.36 -12.71 -20.22
CA LEU A 6 49.85 -11.35 -20.05
C LEU A 6 48.56 -11.12 -20.87
N LEU A 7 48.52 -11.60 -22.11
CA LEU A 7 47.35 -11.48 -22.99
C LEU A 7 46.15 -12.27 -22.44
N PHE A 8 46.39 -13.45 -21.85
CA PHE A 8 45.35 -14.29 -21.27
C PHE A 8 44.76 -13.68 -19.98
N VAL A 9 45.60 -13.06 -19.14
CA VAL A 9 45.15 -12.34 -17.93
C VAL A 9 44.31 -11.11 -18.30
N LEU A 10 44.71 -10.36 -19.34
CA LEU A 10 43.97 -9.18 -19.79
C LEU A 10 42.60 -9.56 -20.41
N ALA A 11 42.55 -10.66 -21.15
CA ALA A 11 41.30 -11.22 -21.67
C ALA A 11 40.39 -11.71 -20.53
N ALA A 12 40.94 -12.34 -19.48
CA ALA A 12 40.18 -12.80 -18.32
C ALA A 12 39.60 -11.66 -17.47
N LEU A 13 40.31 -10.53 -17.34
CA LEU A 13 39.77 -9.32 -16.67
C LEU A 13 38.63 -8.65 -17.45
N SER A 14 38.55 -8.87 -18.76
CA SER A 14 37.51 -8.26 -19.61
C SER A 14 36.14 -8.93 -19.43
N ILE A 15 36.11 -10.16 -18.92
CA ILE A 15 34.88 -10.97 -18.77
C ILE A 15 34.16 -10.70 -17.43
N THR A 16 34.82 -10.06 -16.46
CA THR A 16 34.22 -9.69 -15.16
C THR A 16 33.62 -8.27 -15.16
N ALA A 17 33.73 -7.54 -16.27
CA ALA A 17 33.31 -6.13 -16.38
C ALA A 17 31.84 -5.93 -16.79
N CYS A 18 31.04 -6.98 -16.96
CA CYS A 18 29.59 -6.83 -17.16
C CYS A 18 28.90 -6.55 -15.83
N LYS A 19 28.95 -5.31 -15.36
CA LYS A 19 27.99 -4.81 -14.37
C LYS A 19 26.95 -4.00 -15.13
N GLN A 20 25.77 -4.58 -15.33
CA GLN A 20 24.61 -3.84 -15.81
C GLN A 20 24.15 -2.93 -14.68
N ASP A 21 24.32 -1.63 -14.85
CA ASP A 21 23.67 -0.66 -13.97
C ASP A 21 22.17 -0.87 -14.12
N LYS A 22 21.52 -1.23 -13.01
CA LYS A 22 20.07 -1.36 -12.94
C LYS A 22 19.47 -0.02 -13.36
N ALA A 23 18.53 -0.04 -14.29
CA ALA A 23 17.90 1.19 -14.78
C ALA A 23 17.27 1.96 -13.61
N PRO A 24 17.24 3.31 -13.63
CA PRO A 24 16.69 4.14 -12.55
C PRO A 24 15.26 3.76 -12.11
N ASP A 25 14.50 3.08 -12.97
CA ASP A 25 13.15 2.61 -12.70
C ASP A 25 13.05 1.41 -11.74
N GLU A 26 14.15 0.73 -11.40
CA GLU A 26 14.11 -0.40 -10.46
C GLU A 26 13.87 0.01 -9.00
N ASP A 27 14.12 1.27 -8.63
CA ASP A 27 13.91 1.76 -7.26
C ASP A 27 12.43 2.05 -6.94
N ILE A 28 11.57 2.13 -7.97
CA ILE A 28 10.15 2.41 -7.80
C ILE A 28 9.36 1.10 -7.69
N ASN A 29 8.63 0.95 -6.59
CA ASN A 29 7.81 -0.23 -6.33
C ASN A 29 6.46 -0.19 -7.08
N TYR A 30 6.49 -0.28 -8.40
CA TYR A 30 5.30 -0.23 -9.27
C TYR A 30 4.26 -1.31 -8.94
N LYS A 31 4.67 -2.47 -8.42
CA LYS A 31 3.73 -3.54 -8.00
C LYS A 31 2.81 -3.12 -6.84
N ALA A 32 3.25 -2.16 -6.02
CA ALA A 32 2.48 -1.61 -4.93
C ALA A 32 1.60 -0.42 -5.32
N SER A 33 1.69 0.06 -6.57
CA SER A 33 0.90 1.19 -7.04
C SER A 33 -0.60 0.91 -6.92
N VAL A 34 -1.31 1.86 -6.30
CA VAL A 34 -2.76 1.83 -6.19
C VAL A 34 -3.35 2.45 -7.45
N PRO A 35 -4.33 1.81 -8.12
CA PRO A 35 -4.96 2.38 -9.30
C PRO A 35 -5.54 3.78 -9.03
N SER A 36 -5.29 4.70 -9.96
CA SER A 36 -5.74 6.12 -9.86
C SER A 36 -7.25 6.26 -9.70
N ALA A 37 -8.04 5.28 -10.19
CA ALA A 37 -9.49 5.20 -10.01
C ALA A 37 -9.94 5.26 -8.53
N PHE A 38 -9.08 4.86 -7.58
CA PHE A 38 -9.40 4.94 -6.15
C PHE A 38 -9.15 6.33 -5.54
N GLY A 39 -8.47 7.23 -6.27
CA GLY A 39 -8.37 8.66 -5.95
C GLY A 39 -7.69 8.96 -4.61
N ILE A 40 -6.66 8.20 -4.24
CA ILE A 40 -5.97 8.35 -2.94
C ILE A 40 -4.97 9.51 -2.90
N SER A 41 -4.57 10.06 -4.05
CA SER A 41 -3.52 11.09 -4.15
C SER A 41 -3.85 12.40 -3.42
N ASN A 42 -5.15 12.71 -3.27
CA ASN A 42 -5.64 13.92 -2.62
C ASN A 42 -6.17 13.65 -1.20
N LEU A 43 -5.91 12.46 -0.64
CA LEU A 43 -6.37 12.07 0.69
C LEU A 43 -5.22 12.13 1.70
N GLY A 44 -5.54 12.53 2.93
CA GLY A 44 -4.59 12.50 4.03
C GLY A 44 -4.47 11.10 4.62
N LEU A 45 -3.26 10.73 5.06
CA LEU A 45 -3.03 9.51 5.84
C LEU A 45 -3.66 9.66 7.23
N ILE A 46 -4.41 8.64 7.65
CA ILE A 46 -5.03 8.55 8.97
C ILE A 46 -4.25 7.55 9.82
N ALA A 47 -4.12 6.31 9.34
CA ALA A 47 -3.53 5.23 10.12
C ALA A 47 -2.81 4.23 9.22
N SER A 48 -1.81 3.54 9.78
CA SER A 48 -1.19 2.37 9.15
C SER A 48 -1.16 1.18 10.10
N SER A 49 -1.21 -0.04 9.55
CA SER A 49 -1.17 -1.27 10.33
C SER A 49 -0.42 -2.38 9.60
N ILE A 50 0.18 -3.28 10.38
CA ILE A 50 0.88 -4.47 9.87
C ILE A 50 0.26 -5.70 10.53
N ASN A 51 -0.21 -6.64 9.71
CA ASN A 51 -0.65 -7.94 10.16
C ASN A 51 0.43 -8.99 9.84
N LYS A 52 1.22 -9.34 10.86
CA LYS A 52 2.32 -10.31 10.73
C LYS A 52 1.82 -11.72 10.39
N ARG A 53 0.66 -12.13 10.93
CA ARG A 53 0.09 -13.46 10.68
C ARG A 53 -0.38 -13.63 9.23
N GLN A 54 -0.94 -12.57 8.66
CA GLN A 54 -1.47 -12.59 7.29
C GLN A 54 -0.47 -12.10 6.25
N HIS A 55 0.73 -11.67 6.68
CA HIS A 55 1.73 -11.02 5.83
C HIS A 55 1.13 -9.89 4.98
N THR A 56 0.32 -9.04 5.61
CA THR A 56 -0.29 -7.86 4.98
C THR A 56 0.03 -6.59 5.73
N MET A 57 0.00 -5.48 5.01
CA MET A 57 0.05 -4.14 5.58
C MET A 57 -1.10 -3.32 5.01
N ALA A 58 -1.62 -2.38 5.79
CA ALA A 58 -2.74 -1.56 5.37
C ALA A 58 -2.57 -0.11 5.80
N THR A 59 -3.00 0.81 4.92
CA THR A 59 -3.00 2.24 5.17
C THR A 59 -4.40 2.78 4.94
N LEU A 60 -4.92 3.49 5.94
CA LEU A 60 -6.18 4.19 5.89
C LEU A 60 -5.92 5.64 5.50
N TYR A 61 -6.55 6.06 4.41
CA TYR A 61 -6.59 7.43 3.93
C TYR A 61 -7.97 8.02 4.15
N GLY A 62 -8.07 9.34 4.22
CA GLY A 62 -9.36 10.02 4.18
C GLY A 62 -9.31 11.48 3.73
N ASN A 63 -10.48 12.05 3.47
CA ASN A 63 -10.61 13.48 3.20
C ASN A 63 -10.38 14.31 4.49
N SER A 64 -10.38 15.63 4.36
CA SER A 64 -10.15 16.54 5.49
C SER A 64 -11.12 16.32 6.66
N VAL A 65 -12.38 16.02 6.36
CA VAL A 65 -13.42 15.70 7.36
C VAL A 65 -13.04 14.43 8.13
N SER A 66 -12.74 13.33 7.43
CA SER A 66 -12.35 12.06 8.04
C SER A 66 -11.06 12.18 8.85
N VAL A 67 -10.06 12.90 8.35
CA VAL A 67 -8.80 13.14 9.08
C VAL A 67 -9.07 13.90 10.38
N SER A 68 -9.90 14.95 10.32
CA SER A 68 -10.21 15.79 11.48
C SER A 68 -10.97 14.99 12.54
N ARG A 69 -11.99 14.22 12.13
CA ARG A 69 -12.73 13.32 13.04
C ARG A 69 -11.81 12.29 13.67
N SER A 70 -10.97 11.61 12.87
CA SER A 70 -10.08 10.57 13.40
C SER A 70 -9.07 11.12 14.40
N ARG A 71 -8.63 12.38 14.27
CA ARG A 71 -7.75 13.05 15.25
C ARG A 71 -8.48 13.42 16.54
N SER A 72 -9.72 13.89 16.44
CA SER A 72 -10.52 14.26 17.62
C SER A 72 -11.21 13.07 18.28
N ASN A 73 -11.08 11.87 17.71
CA ASN A 73 -11.87 10.67 18.07
C ASN A 73 -13.38 10.97 18.13
N GLY A 74 -13.87 11.79 17.19
CA GLY A 74 -15.25 12.24 17.14
C GLY A 74 -16.22 11.18 16.58
N PRO A 75 -17.54 11.38 16.74
CA PRO A 75 -18.54 10.54 16.10
C PRO A 75 -18.45 10.65 14.56
N ILE A 76 -18.96 9.64 13.85
CA ILE A 76 -19.02 9.64 12.38
C ILE A 76 -19.71 10.91 11.88
N ALA A 77 -19.05 11.60 10.96
CA ALA A 77 -19.50 12.87 10.40
C ALA A 77 -20.07 12.69 8.97
N PRO A 78 -20.97 13.57 8.54
CA PRO A 78 -21.42 13.62 7.15
C PRO A 78 -20.29 13.95 6.17
N GLY A 79 -20.35 13.41 4.95
CA GLY A 79 -19.40 13.72 3.88
C GLY A 79 -17.98 13.16 4.11
N GLU A 80 -17.82 12.19 5.01
CA GLU A 80 -16.57 11.46 5.18
C GLU A 80 -16.28 10.59 3.96
N LYS A 81 -15.00 10.52 3.61
CA LYS A 81 -14.48 9.58 2.62
C LYS A 81 -13.26 8.91 3.21
N LEU A 82 -13.33 7.59 3.36
CA LEU A 82 -12.24 6.74 3.84
C LEU A 82 -11.86 5.75 2.74
N VAL A 83 -10.56 5.52 2.58
CA VAL A 83 -10.02 4.49 1.69
C VAL A 83 -8.97 3.68 2.44
N LEU A 84 -9.27 2.42 2.74
CA LEU A 84 -8.32 1.48 3.30
C LEU A 84 -7.70 0.66 2.16
N VAL A 85 -6.41 0.83 1.95
CA VAL A 85 -5.65 0.00 1.00
C VAL A 85 -4.90 -1.05 1.79
N THR A 86 -5.01 -2.31 1.37
CA THR A 86 -4.27 -3.43 1.95
C THR A 86 -3.36 -4.05 0.88
N TRP A 87 -2.08 -4.20 1.21
CA TRP A 87 -1.09 -4.85 0.38
C TRP A 87 -0.64 -6.17 1.02
N LYS A 88 -0.17 -7.08 0.18
CA LYS A 88 0.78 -8.12 0.61
C LYS A 88 2.10 -7.48 1.03
N GLN A 89 2.89 -8.19 1.81
CA GLN A 89 4.25 -7.81 2.16
C GLN A 89 5.26 -8.63 1.35
N LYS A 90 6.38 -8.01 0.99
CA LYS A 90 7.58 -8.71 0.50
C LYS A 90 8.81 -8.21 1.27
N PRO A 91 9.86 -9.03 1.43
CA PRO A 91 11.14 -8.55 1.94
C PRO A 91 11.65 -7.37 1.11
N ASP A 92 12.27 -6.41 1.77
CA ASP A 92 13.01 -5.34 1.11
C ASP A 92 14.36 -5.87 0.61
N GLU A 93 14.66 -5.67 -0.67
CA GLU A 93 15.92 -6.11 -1.29
C GLU A 93 17.12 -5.25 -0.83
N HIS A 94 16.85 -4.03 -0.36
CA HIS A 94 17.86 -3.06 0.05
C HIS A 94 18.06 -3.02 1.56
N TRP A 95 17.07 -3.46 2.35
CA TRP A 95 17.14 -3.44 3.80
C TRP A 95 16.79 -4.80 4.42
N PHE A 96 17.83 -5.51 4.87
CA PHE A 96 17.67 -6.77 5.59
C PHE A 96 16.73 -6.66 6.80
N GLY A 97 15.74 -7.55 6.85
CA GLY A 97 14.75 -7.61 7.92
C GLY A 97 13.56 -6.66 7.74
N ALA A 98 13.60 -5.74 6.77
CA ALA A 98 12.47 -4.88 6.43
C ALA A 98 11.51 -5.60 5.48
N ASN A 99 10.22 -5.27 5.58
CA ASN A 99 9.20 -5.70 4.63
C ASN A 99 8.52 -4.47 4.05
N ILE A 100 8.34 -4.46 2.73
CA ILE A 100 7.70 -3.39 1.97
C ILE A 100 6.38 -3.86 1.36
N PRO A 101 5.50 -2.92 0.97
CA PRO A 101 4.30 -3.28 0.23
C PRO A 101 4.67 -4.08 -1.02
N ALA A 102 3.88 -5.09 -1.35
CA ALA A 102 3.95 -5.80 -2.60
C ALA A 102 2.66 -5.51 -3.37
N ASP A 103 2.04 -6.55 -3.91
CA ASP A 103 0.76 -6.46 -4.60
C ASP A 103 -0.37 -5.91 -3.73
N VAL A 104 -1.17 -4.98 -4.28
CA VAL A 104 -2.45 -4.58 -3.66
C VAL A 104 -3.36 -5.81 -3.57
N GLU A 105 -3.76 -6.18 -2.36
CA GLU A 105 -4.67 -7.30 -2.09
C GLU A 105 -6.13 -6.82 -2.16
N SER A 106 -6.42 -5.69 -1.51
CA SER A 106 -7.76 -5.10 -1.52
C SER A 106 -7.77 -3.59 -1.32
N VAL A 107 -8.81 -2.95 -1.83
CA VAL A 107 -9.14 -1.54 -1.55
C VAL A 107 -10.58 -1.49 -1.02
N GLU A 108 -10.78 -0.92 0.16
CA GLU A 108 -12.09 -0.73 0.77
C GLU A 108 -12.39 0.77 0.84
N GLN A 109 -13.55 1.19 0.35
CA GLN A 109 -13.98 2.58 0.36
C GLN A 109 -15.25 2.74 1.18
N ILE A 110 -15.27 3.75 2.04
CA ILE A 110 -16.46 4.17 2.79
C ILE A 110 -16.74 5.62 2.46
N THR A 111 -18.01 5.93 2.19
CA THR A 111 -18.50 7.31 2.13
C THR A 111 -19.75 7.47 2.97
N THR A 112 -19.83 8.56 3.72
CA THR A 112 -21.06 8.94 4.44
C THR A 112 -21.82 9.98 3.63
N ALA A 113 -23.15 9.82 3.55
CA ALA A 113 -24.01 10.80 2.89
C ALA A 113 -24.19 12.05 3.78
N SER A 114 -25.12 12.93 3.40
CA SER A 114 -25.52 14.08 4.22
C SER A 114 -26.11 13.65 5.57
N ASP A 115 -26.79 12.50 5.60
CA ASP A 115 -27.11 11.79 6.84
C ASP A 115 -25.92 10.88 7.22
N PRO A 116 -25.26 11.09 8.38
CA PRO A 116 -24.11 10.30 8.80
C PRO A 116 -24.44 8.83 9.12
N GLN A 117 -25.72 8.46 9.23
CA GLN A 117 -26.13 7.06 9.35
C GLN A 117 -26.20 6.34 8.00
N THR A 118 -26.29 7.09 6.90
CA THR A 118 -26.30 6.53 5.56
C THR A 118 -24.87 6.31 5.08
N ILE A 119 -24.38 5.08 5.23
CA ILE A 119 -23.02 4.68 4.92
C ILE A 119 -23.01 3.84 3.64
N HIS A 120 -22.20 4.24 2.66
CA HIS A 120 -21.90 3.43 1.49
C HIS A 120 -20.54 2.77 1.63
N TYR A 121 -20.49 1.45 1.44
CA TYR A 121 -19.27 0.67 1.48
C TYR A 121 -19.07 -0.07 0.16
N SER A 122 -17.83 -0.11 -0.31
CA SER A 122 -17.43 -0.96 -1.43
C SER A 122 -16.05 -1.57 -1.18
N ARG A 123 -15.84 -2.76 -1.74
CA ARG A 123 -14.58 -3.48 -1.64
C ARG A 123 -14.13 -3.96 -3.01
N TYR A 124 -12.88 -3.72 -3.32
CA TYR A 124 -12.19 -4.30 -4.45
C TYR A 124 -11.24 -5.38 -3.95
N MET A 125 -11.25 -6.55 -4.59
CA MET A 125 -10.31 -7.63 -4.30
C MET A 125 -9.59 -8.04 -5.58
N ARG A 126 -8.26 -8.07 -5.53
CA ARG A 126 -7.44 -8.40 -6.70
C ARG A 126 -7.79 -9.76 -7.31
N LYS A 127 -7.99 -10.79 -6.48
CA LYS A 127 -8.31 -12.16 -6.94
C LYS A 127 -9.63 -12.25 -7.72
N GLN A 128 -10.54 -11.30 -7.52
CA GLN A 128 -11.87 -11.30 -8.12
C GLN A 128 -11.96 -10.41 -9.37
N HIS A 129 -10.85 -9.79 -9.79
CA HIS A 129 -10.75 -8.91 -10.98
C HIS A 129 -11.92 -7.91 -11.11
N GLY A 130 -12.39 -7.36 -9.98
CA GLY A 130 -13.57 -6.50 -9.98
C GLY A 130 -13.92 -5.94 -8.60
N ILE A 131 -14.81 -4.95 -8.59
CA ILE A 131 -15.42 -4.42 -7.37
C ILE A 131 -16.42 -5.47 -6.89
N VAL A 132 -16.17 -6.03 -5.72
CA VAL A 132 -17.11 -6.90 -5.04
C VAL A 132 -17.95 -6.05 -4.11
N ARG A 133 -19.22 -5.88 -4.49
CA ARG A 133 -20.25 -5.41 -3.56
C ARG A 133 -20.60 -6.56 -2.63
N ASP A 134 -19.70 -6.86 -1.71
CA ASP A 134 -19.94 -7.84 -0.66
C ASP A 134 -20.86 -7.21 0.38
N THR A 135 -22.11 -7.66 0.50
CA THR A 135 -23.09 -7.20 1.49
C THR A 135 -22.97 -7.92 2.83
N THR A 136 -22.20 -9.02 2.91
CA THR A 136 -22.15 -9.87 4.09
C THR A 136 -20.97 -9.48 4.97
N GLY A 137 -21.22 -9.14 6.24
CA GLY A 137 -20.15 -8.71 7.16
C GLY A 137 -19.66 -7.27 6.97
N GLN A 138 -20.29 -6.47 6.11
CA GLN A 138 -19.98 -5.04 5.92
C GLN A 138 -19.97 -4.27 7.24
N ASN A 139 -20.97 -4.47 8.10
CA ASN A 139 -21.06 -3.74 9.37
C ASN A 139 -19.83 -3.97 10.26
N GLY A 140 -19.29 -5.19 10.28
CA GLY A 140 -18.06 -5.49 11.02
C GLY A 140 -16.83 -4.81 10.42
N ARG A 141 -16.71 -4.78 9.09
CA ARG A 141 -15.63 -4.08 8.39
C ARG A 141 -15.71 -2.57 8.55
N ILE A 142 -16.89 -1.98 8.33
CA ILE A 142 -17.18 -0.56 8.53
C ILE A 142 -16.78 -0.14 9.95
N LYS A 143 -17.25 -0.88 10.97
CA LYS A 143 -16.89 -0.62 12.37
C LYS A 143 -15.37 -0.70 12.59
N SER A 144 -14.72 -1.70 12.01
CA SER A 144 -13.27 -1.87 12.15
C SER A 144 -12.48 -0.73 11.51
N ILE A 145 -12.90 -0.25 10.33
CA ILE A 145 -12.25 0.85 9.62
C ILE A 145 -12.42 2.16 10.39
N PHE A 146 -13.63 2.47 10.89
CA PHE A 146 -13.85 3.65 11.72
C PHE A 146 -13.11 3.59 13.06
N ALA A 147 -12.85 2.39 13.58
CA ALA A 147 -12.10 2.18 14.82
C ALA A 147 -10.57 2.30 14.67
N MET A 148 -10.03 2.43 13.44
CA MET A 148 -8.60 2.65 13.24
C MET A 148 -8.22 4.05 13.74
N GLN A 149 -7.46 4.09 14.84
CA GLN A 149 -7.01 5.33 15.45
C GLN A 149 -5.95 6.01 14.59
N ALA A 150 -5.98 7.35 14.57
CA ALA A 150 -4.97 8.12 13.88
C ALA A 150 -3.57 7.78 14.43
N SER A 151 -2.64 7.42 13.53
CA SER A 151 -1.27 7.13 13.94
C SER A 151 -0.63 8.42 14.47
N ILE A 152 -0.16 8.39 15.71
CA ILE A 152 0.73 9.43 16.24
C ILE A 152 2.08 9.17 15.57
N MET A 153 2.42 9.96 14.56
CA MET A 153 3.79 9.96 14.05
C MET A 153 4.66 10.71 15.09
N PRO A 154 5.71 10.09 15.62
CA PRO A 154 6.62 10.71 16.58
C PRO A 154 7.37 11.91 15.99
#